data_AF-A0A0C2FQW4-F1
#
_entry.id   AF-A0A0C2FQW4-F1
#
_cell.length_a   1.000
_cell.length_b   1.000
_cell.length_c   1.000
_cell.angle_alpha   90.00
_cell.angle_beta   90.00
_cell.angle_gamma   90.00
#
_symmetry.space_group_name_H-M   'P 1'
#
loop_
_entity.id
_entity.type
_entity.pdbx_description
1 polymer ?
#
loop_
_entity_poly.entity_id
_entity_poly.type
_entity_poly.pdbx_seq_one_letter_code
_entity_poly.pdbx_strand_id
1 'polypeptide(L)'
;MELTERKKEDFVMAEQDVCETLEEMIELIFRLVAPRIICITILPLLNTTDKGGIFKGYVNTFDLLIGDEASQIPEPVFMAIASRLEGTRHIYIGDVRQLEPYARCSRLANPARFGARSIIDTLLTARAVPIAPLVTTFHAHPALNSLPNSFAYEGTLVNGIRAVDRQLLAGVVRFPNPAVPFVFVDVKGTSVKSAGHSH
;
A
#
# COMPACT_ATOMS: atom_id res chain seq x y z
N MET A 1 23.43 16.19 12.98
CA MET A 1 23.37 16.62 14.39
C MET A 1 23.55 15.36 15.21
N GLU A 2 24.73 15.13 15.79
CA GLU A 2 24.99 13.92 16.58
C GLU A 2 24.38 14.07 17.97
N LEU A 3 23.60 13.07 18.42
CA LEU A 3 23.07 13.05 19.79
C LEU A 3 24.20 12.76 20.78
N THR A 4 24.18 13.47 21.91
CA THR A 4 25.03 13.22 23.09
C THR A 4 24.72 11.87 23.73
N GLU A 5 25.72 11.15 24.24
CA GLU A 5 25.58 9.79 24.83
C GLU A 5 24.45 9.67 25.87
N ARG A 6 24.31 10.66 26.77
CA ARG A 6 23.22 10.67 27.76
C ARG A 6 21.82 10.71 27.14
N LYS A 7 21.66 11.42 26.02
CA LYS A 7 20.39 11.44 25.27
C LYS A 7 20.16 10.14 24.50
N LYS A 8 21.21 9.39 24.16
CA LYS A 8 21.07 8.05 23.58
C LYS A 8 20.61 7.06 24.65
N GLU A 9 21.21 7.11 25.85
CA GLU A 9 20.79 6.28 26.99
C GLU A 9 19.34 6.56 27.41
N ASP A 10 18.95 7.83 27.57
CA ASP A 10 17.55 8.19 27.90
C ASP A 10 16.56 7.74 26.80
N PHE A 11 16.98 7.79 25.53
CA PHE A 11 16.15 7.33 24.41
C PHE A 11 16.02 5.81 24.37
N VAL A 12 17.10 5.08 24.65
CA VAL A 12 17.10 3.62 24.73
C VAL A 12 16.23 3.15 25.91
N MET A 13 16.32 3.79 27.07
CA MET A 13 15.46 3.46 28.22
C MET A 13 13.99 3.76 27.92
N ALA A 14 13.69 4.91 27.31
CA ALA A 14 12.33 5.23 26.89
C ALA A 14 11.79 4.26 25.82
N GLU A 15 12.63 3.82 24.88
CA GLU A 15 12.27 2.83 23.87
C GLU A 15 12.04 1.45 24.50
N GLN A 16 12.82 1.06 25.51
CA GLN A 16 12.67 -0.18 26.27
C GLN A 16 11.40 -0.20 27.15
N ASP A 17 11.16 0.84 27.95
CA ASP A 17 9.97 0.92 28.81
C ASP A 17 8.66 1.00 28.00
N VAL A 18 8.70 1.69 26.85
CA VAL A 18 7.58 1.71 25.89
C VAL A 18 7.37 0.33 25.26
N CYS A 19 8.43 -0.45 25.02
CA CYS A 19 8.31 -1.83 24.51
C CYS A 19 7.65 -2.77 25.52
N GLU A 20 8.06 -2.75 26.80
CA GLU A 20 7.46 -3.62 27.83
C GLU A 20 5.97 -3.31 28.04
N THR A 21 5.62 -2.03 28.18
CA THR A 21 4.22 -1.60 28.36
C THR A 21 3.37 -1.97 27.13
N LEU A 22 3.94 -1.89 25.93
CA LEU A 22 3.27 -2.25 24.68
C LEU A 22 3.02 -3.77 24.57
N GLU A 23 3.98 -4.59 24.98
CA GLU A 23 3.84 -6.05 25.02
C GLU A 23 2.70 -6.47 25.96
N GLU A 24 2.67 -5.94 27.18
CA GLU A 24 1.59 -6.21 28.14
C GLU A 24 0.23 -5.75 27.60
N MET A 25 0.17 -4.57 26.99
CA MET A 25 -1.08 -4.06 26.39
C MET A 25 -1.57 -4.99 25.27
N ILE A 26 -0.66 -5.47 24.42
CA ILE A 26 -1.00 -6.40 23.34
C ILE A 26 -1.51 -7.72 23.89
N GLU A 27 -0.83 -8.28 24.89
CA GLU A 27 -1.29 -9.50 25.55
C GLU A 27 -2.71 -9.33 26.11
N LEU A 28 -2.96 -8.21 26.80
CA LEU A 28 -4.30 -7.89 27.32
C LEU A 28 -5.33 -7.72 26.20
N ILE A 29 -4.98 -7.11 25.07
CA ILE A 29 -5.88 -6.99 23.91
C ILE A 29 -6.23 -8.38 23.37
N PHE A 30 -5.25 -9.25 23.15
CA PHE A 30 -5.51 -10.60 22.65
C PHE A 30 -6.30 -11.45 23.64
N ARG A 31 -6.06 -11.31 24.95
CA ARG A 31 -6.75 -12.07 25.98
C ARG A 31 -8.16 -11.58 26.26
N LEU A 32 -8.37 -10.27 26.33
CA LEU A 32 -9.63 -9.67 26.78
C LEU A 32 -10.53 -9.25 25.62
N VAL A 33 -9.95 -8.75 24.53
CA VAL A 33 -10.69 -8.28 23.35
C VAL A 33 -10.78 -9.36 22.28
N ALA A 34 -9.76 -10.21 22.16
CA ALA A 34 -9.66 -11.27 21.16
C ALA A 34 -9.92 -10.73 19.72
N PRO A 35 -9.03 -9.87 19.21
CA PRO A 35 -9.25 -9.18 17.95
C PRO A 35 -9.40 -10.18 16.81
N ARG A 36 -10.48 -10.03 16.04
CA ARG A 36 -10.75 -10.88 14.86
C ARG A 36 -10.08 -10.35 13.60
N ILE A 37 -9.71 -9.08 13.59
CA ILE A 37 -9.07 -8.38 12.46
C ILE A 37 -7.99 -7.47 13.04
N ILE A 38 -6.81 -7.49 12.42
CA ILE A 38 -5.71 -6.58 12.71
C ILE A 38 -5.31 -5.90 11.40
N CYS A 39 -5.32 -4.58 11.40
CA CYS A 39 -4.82 -3.77 10.29
C CYS A 39 -3.42 -3.28 10.65
N ILE A 40 -2.44 -3.62 9.81
CA ILE A 40 -1.03 -3.29 10.05
C ILE A 40 -0.32 -3.07 8.72
N THR A 41 0.67 -2.18 8.70
CA THR A 41 1.52 -2.00 7.51
C THR A 41 2.59 -3.08 7.46
N ILE A 42 3.21 -3.26 6.29
CA ILE A 42 4.09 -4.41 6.03
C ILE A 42 5.32 -4.43 6.94
N LEU A 43 5.95 -3.29 7.18
CA LEU A 43 7.16 -3.24 8.00
C LEU A 43 6.88 -3.63 9.47
N PRO A 44 5.87 -3.05 10.15
CA PRO A 44 5.43 -3.54 11.45
C PRO A 44 4.97 -4.99 11.44
N LEU A 45 4.24 -5.46 10.41
CA LEU A 45 3.89 -6.89 10.29
C LEU A 45 5.15 -7.75 10.34
N LEU A 46 6.17 -7.38 9.57
CA LEU A 46 7.44 -8.10 9.58
C LEU A 46 8.12 -8.02 10.96
N ASN A 47 8.27 -6.84 11.56
CA ASN A 47 8.99 -6.71 12.82
C ASN A 47 8.28 -7.44 13.97
N THR A 48 6.95 -7.35 14.04
CA THR A 48 6.14 -7.92 15.13
C THR A 48 5.97 -9.44 15.02
N THR A 49 6.20 -10.04 13.85
CA THR A 49 6.08 -11.50 13.64
C THR A 49 7.42 -12.22 13.60
N ASP A 50 8.54 -11.53 13.83
CA ASP A 50 9.87 -12.13 13.90
C ASP A 50 10.11 -12.90 15.23
N LYS A 51 11.27 -13.57 15.37
CA LYS A 51 11.58 -14.48 16.49
C LYS A 51 11.55 -13.86 17.90
N GLY A 52 11.46 -12.53 18.02
CA GLY A 52 11.22 -11.80 19.27
C GLY A 52 10.15 -10.72 19.14
N GLY A 53 9.30 -10.80 18.11
CA GLY A 53 8.26 -9.82 17.87
C GLY A 53 7.03 -10.05 18.76
N ILE A 54 6.38 -8.95 19.14
CA ILE A 54 5.22 -8.88 20.04
C ILE A 54 3.99 -9.70 19.55
N PHE A 55 3.93 -10.06 18.27
CA PHE A 55 2.86 -10.89 17.69
C PHE A 55 3.26 -12.33 17.40
N LYS A 56 4.48 -12.75 17.70
CA LYS A 56 4.96 -14.12 17.42
C LYS A 56 4.04 -15.21 17.96
N GLY A 57 3.52 -15.05 19.18
CA GLY A 57 2.59 -16.01 19.81
C GLY A 57 1.18 -16.01 19.20
N TYR A 58 0.85 -15.00 18.40
CA TYR A 58 -0.48 -14.77 17.84
C TYR A 58 -0.54 -14.95 16.32
N VAL A 59 0.59 -15.16 15.64
CA VAL A 59 0.63 -15.36 14.18
C VAL A 59 -0.35 -16.44 13.72
N ASN A 60 -0.40 -17.57 14.43
CA ASN A 60 -1.22 -18.72 14.05
C ASN A 60 -2.70 -18.58 14.48
N THR A 61 -3.12 -17.45 15.04
CA THR A 61 -4.54 -17.23 15.38
C THR A 61 -5.34 -16.66 14.21
N PHE A 62 -4.67 -16.27 13.12
CA PHE A 62 -5.29 -15.71 11.92
C PHE A 62 -5.17 -16.68 10.75
N ASP A 63 -6.31 -17.06 10.18
CA ASP A 63 -6.35 -17.96 9.01
C ASP A 63 -6.26 -17.23 7.67
N LEU A 64 -6.32 -15.89 7.66
CA LEU A 64 -6.41 -15.07 6.45
C LEU A 64 -5.54 -13.80 6.55
N LEU A 65 -4.70 -13.60 5.53
CA LEU A 65 -4.00 -12.35 5.25
C LEU A 65 -4.58 -11.71 3.99
N ILE A 66 -4.93 -10.43 4.06
CA ILE A 66 -5.26 -9.60 2.90
C ILE A 66 -4.18 -8.53 2.74
N GLY A 67 -3.42 -8.61 1.65
CA GLY A 67 -2.49 -7.56 1.24
C GLY A 67 -3.16 -6.61 0.26
N ASP A 68 -3.50 -5.42 0.72
CA ASP A 68 -3.99 -4.33 -0.14
C ASP A 68 -2.82 -3.53 -0.73
N GLU A 69 -3.06 -2.81 -1.83
CA GLU A 69 -2.03 -2.09 -2.60
C GLU A 69 -0.81 -2.98 -2.93
N ALA A 70 -1.08 -4.26 -3.19
CA ALA A 70 -0.07 -5.29 -3.30
C ALA A 70 0.90 -5.04 -4.46
N SER A 71 0.53 -4.21 -5.45
CA SER A 71 1.45 -3.81 -6.52
C SER A 71 2.72 -3.14 -5.98
N GLN A 72 2.65 -2.51 -4.81
CA GLN A 72 3.76 -1.82 -4.16
C GLN A 72 4.60 -2.72 -3.24
N ILE A 73 4.25 -4.00 -3.09
CA ILE A 73 4.98 -4.96 -2.26
C ILE A 73 6.09 -5.61 -3.08
N PRO A 74 7.37 -5.47 -2.69
CA PRO A 74 8.46 -6.19 -3.34
C PRO A 74 8.32 -7.70 -3.19
N GLU A 75 8.65 -8.46 -4.23
CA GLU A 75 8.67 -9.93 -4.22
C GLU A 75 9.46 -10.51 -3.02
N PRO A 76 10.68 -10.01 -2.65
CA PRO A 76 11.39 -10.53 -1.47
C PRO A 76 10.64 -10.29 -0.15
N VAL A 77 9.91 -9.18 -0.04
CA VAL A 77 9.10 -8.85 1.13
C VAL A 77 7.90 -9.79 1.22
N PHE A 78 7.25 -10.08 0.10
CA PHE A 78 6.22 -11.11 0.03
C PHE A 78 6.75 -12.48 0.50
N MET A 79 7.92 -12.90 0.03
CA MET A 79 8.52 -14.17 0.43
C MET A 79 8.76 -14.23 1.94
N ALA A 80 9.22 -13.13 2.54
CA ALA A 80 9.38 -13.04 3.99
C ALA A 80 8.04 -13.18 4.73
N ILE A 81 6.97 -12.52 4.26
CA ILE A 81 5.63 -12.65 4.85
C ILE A 81 5.12 -14.10 4.73
N ALA A 82 5.23 -14.70 3.54
CA ALA A 82 4.79 -16.07 3.28
C ALA A 82 5.52 -17.10 4.16
N SER A 83 6.82 -16.91 4.41
CA SER A 83 7.61 -17.77 5.30
C SER A 83 7.29 -17.59 6.79
N ARG A 84 6.65 -16.47 7.18
CA ARG A 84 6.32 -16.18 8.58
C ARG A 84 4.93 -16.63 8.95
N LEU A 85 4.01 -16.53 8.01
CA LEU A 85 2.60 -16.85 8.17
C LEU A 85 2.29 -18.20 7.52
N GLU A 86 3.13 -19.21 7.79
CA GLU A 86 2.97 -20.55 7.22
C GLU A 86 1.61 -21.14 7.64
N GLY A 87 0.77 -21.47 6.66
CA GLY A 87 -0.58 -22.01 6.90
C GLY A 87 -1.71 -20.98 6.85
N THR A 88 -1.39 -19.68 6.81
CA THR A 88 -2.38 -18.63 6.53
C THR A 88 -2.82 -18.69 5.07
N ARG A 89 -4.08 -18.38 4.77
CA ARG A 89 -4.55 -18.14 3.39
C ARG A 89 -4.20 -16.71 3.00
N HIS A 90 -3.58 -16.51 1.84
CA HIS A 90 -3.19 -15.18 1.38
C HIS A 90 -4.10 -14.72 0.23
N ILE A 91 -4.56 -13.47 0.31
CA ILE A 91 -5.24 -12.74 -0.76
C ILE A 91 -4.47 -11.46 -1.01
N TYR A 92 -4.11 -11.17 -2.25
CA TYR A 92 -3.44 -9.93 -2.63
C TYR A 92 -4.29 -9.15 -3.62
N ILE A 93 -4.54 -7.89 -3.30
CA ILE A 93 -5.33 -6.95 -4.07
C ILE A 93 -4.38 -5.85 -4.52
N GLY A 94 -4.29 -5.61 -5.82
CA GLY A 94 -3.41 -4.59 -6.38
C GLY A 94 -3.53 -4.50 -7.89
N ASP A 95 -2.90 -3.47 -8.44
CA ASP A 95 -2.98 -3.14 -9.86
C ASP A 95 -1.59 -2.87 -10.42
N VAL A 96 -1.14 -3.72 -11.34
CA VAL A 96 0.18 -3.60 -12.01
C VAL A 96 0.31 -2.37 -12.89
N ARG A 97 -0.81 -1.74 -13.25
CA ARG A 97 -0.81 -0.50 -14.04
C ARG A 97 -0.68 0.74 -13.16
N GLN A 98 -0.65 0.59 -11.83
CA GLN A 98 -0.47 1.69 -10.86
C GLN A 98 0.97 1.71 -10.32
N LEU A 99 1.15 2.21 -9.10
CA LEU A 99 2.48 2.36 -8.49
C LEU A 99 3.13 0.99 -8.25
N GLU A 100 4.36 0.88 -8.71
CA GLU A 100 5.29 -0.21 -8.44
C GLU A 100 5.99 -0.01 -7.08
N PRO A 101 6.69 -1.03 -6.55
CA PRO A 101 7.45 -0.88 -5.31
C PRO A 101 8.55 0.16 -5.47
N TYR A 102 8.72 1.05 -4.49
CA TYR A 102 9.73 2.10 -4.54
C TYR A 102 11.16 1.52 -4.51
N ALA A 103 12.03 2.07 -5.37
CA ALA A 103 13.45 1.77 -5.38
C ALA A 103 14.27 3.07 -5.39
N ARG A 104 15.30 3.17 -4.53
CA ARG A 104 16.19 4.34 -4.46
C ARG A 104 17.16 4.44 -5.65
N CYS A 105 17.34 3.36 -6.39
CA CYS A 105 18.25 3.29 -7.53
C CYS A 105 17.46 3.19 -8.85
N SER A 106 18.18 3.35 -9.96
CA SER A 106 17.59 3.15 -11.28
C SER A 106 16.89 1.80 -11.40
N ARG A 107 15.71 1.78 -12.02
CA ARG A 107 14.95 0.56 -12.32
C ARG A 107 15.73 -0.45 -13.15
N LEU A 108 16.70 0.00 -13.94
CA LEU A 108 17.55 -0.86 -14.76
C LEU A 108 18.67 -1.54 -13.95
N ALA A 109 18.94 -1.05 -12.73
CA ALA A 109 19.98 -1.63 -11.89
C ALA A 109 19.53 -2.97 -11.30
N ASN A 110 20.46 -3.91 -11.19
CA ASN A 110 20.20 -5.25 -10.62
C ASN A 110 19.47 -5.20 -9.26
N PRO A 111 19.82 -4.31 -8.30
CA PRO A 111 19.09 -4.23 -7.03
C PRO A 111 17.60 -3.91 -7.20
N ALA A 112 17.20 -3.03 -8.12
CA ALA A 112 15.80 -2.73 -8.36
C ALA A 112 15.11 -3.87 -9.12
N ARG A 113 15.78 -4.44 -10.14
CA ARG A 113 15.23 -5.53 -10.96
C ARG A 113 14.91 -6.78 -10.14
N PHE A 114 15.77 -7.14 -9.19
CA PHE A 114 15.60 -8.33 -8.37
C PHE A 114 15.00 -8.03 -6.99
N GLY A 115 15.16 -6.82 -6.48
CA GLY A 115 14.75 -6.43 -5.13
C GLY A 115 13.48 -5.61 -5.03
N ALA A 116 12.98 -5.06 -6.13
CA ALA A 116 11.80 -4.17 -6.16
C ALA A 116 10.80 -4.52 -7.27
N ARG A 117 10.79 -5.78 -7.71
CA ARG A 117 9.73 -6.33 -8.57
C ARG A 117 8.45 -6.49 -7.74
N SER A 118 7.31 -6.14 -8.32
CA SER A 118 6.00 -6.27 -7.67
C SER A 118 5.62 -7.74 -7.43
N ILE A 119 4.99 -8.04 -6.30
CA ILE A 119 4.38 -9.35 -6.10
C ILE A 119 3.21 -9.61 -7.05
N ILE A 120 2.43 -8.59 -7.43
CA ILE A 120 1.30 -8.81 -8.35
C ILE A 120 1.83 -9.29 -9.71
N ASP A 121 2.93 -8.72 -10.22
CA ASP A 121 3.57 -9.22 -11.47
C ASP A 121 3.98 -10.70 -11.36
N THR A 122 4.45 -11.11 -10.19
CA THR A 122 4.86 -12.50 -9.94
C THR A 122 3.64 -13.42 -9.84
N LEU A 123 2.60 -13.02 -9.11
CA LEU A 123 1.37 -13.80 -8.95
C LEU A 123 0.58 -13.92 -10.26
N LEU A 124 0.52 -12.87 -11.08
CA LEU A 124 -0.18 -12.90 -12.37
C LEU A 124 0.43 -13.88 -13.37
N THR A 125 1.73 -14.20 -13.24
CA THR A 125 2.42 -15.17 -14.09
C THR A 125 2.44 -16.58 -13.52
N ALA A 126 2.02 -16.75 -12.26
CA ALA A 126 1.99 -18.03 -11.57
C ALA A 126 0.71 -18.82 -11.91
N ARG A 127 0.87 -19.96 -12.61
CA ARG A 127 -0.27 -20.81 -13.06
C ARG A 127 -1.17 -21.32 -11.94
N ALA A 128 -0.65 -21.47 -10.73
CA ALA A 128 -1.37 -22.02 -9.59
C ALA A 128 -2.20 -20.98 -8.83
N VAL A 129 -2.09 -19.69 -9.18
CA VAL A 129 -2.76 -18.60 -8.46
C VAL A 129 -4.06 -18.24 -9.18
N PRO A 130 -5.23 -18.38 -8.54
CA PRO A 130 -6.49 -17.92 -9.13
C PRO A 130 -6.52 -16.39 -9.16
N ILE A 131 -6.91 -15.83 -10.31
CA ILE A 131 -6.97 -14.39 -10.55
C ILE A 131 -8.42 -13.99 -10.79
N ALA A 132 -8.87 -12.95 -10.10
CA ALA A 132 -10.21 -12.38 -10.26
C ALA A 132 -10.11 -10.91 -10.66
N PRO A 133 -10.15 -10.59 -11.97
CA PRO A 133 -10.10 -9.20 -12.44
C PRO A 133 -11.34 -8.42 -12.05
N LEU A 134 -11.15 -7.21 -11.52
CA LEU A 134 -12.23 -6.25 -11.25
C LEU A 134 -12.20 -5.16 -12.32
N VAL A 135 -13.07 -5.30 -13.33
CA VAL A 135 -13.06 -4.41 -14.50
C VAL A 135 -14.09 -3.28 -14.43
N THR A 136 -15.01 -3.31 -13.46
CA THR A 136 -16.03 -2.27 -13.32
C THR A 136 -15.59 -1.22 -12.32
N THR A 137 -15.44 0.03 -12.76
CA THR A 137 -15.08 1.17 -11.89
C THR A 137 -16.31 2.00 -11.52
N PHE A 138 -16.39 2.36 -10.24
CA PHE A 138 -17.45 3.21 -9.70
C PHE A 138 -16.91 4.56 -9.17
N HIS A 139 -15.63 4.86 -9.37
CA HIS A 139 -15.01 6.03 -8.74
C HIS A 139 -15.41 7.35 -9.40
N ALA A 140 -14.97 7.57 -10.64
CA ALA A 140 -15.06 8.88 -11.29
C ALA A 140 -16.09 8.92 -12.43
N HIS A 141 -16.46 10.15 -12.82
CA HIS A 141 -17.36 10.41 -13.94
C HIS A 141 -16.89 9.67 -15.21
N PRO A 142 -17.79 9.04 -16.00
CA PRO A 142 -17.39 8.21 -17.16
C PRO A 142 -16.43 8.89 -18.13
N ALA A 143 -16.63 10.19 -18.38
CA ALA A 143 -15.74 10.97 -19.24
C ALA A 143 -14.31 11.11 -18.70
N LEU A 144 -14.11 11.13 -17.37
CA LEU A 144 -12.78 11.17 -16.74
C LEU A 144 -12.05 9.83 -16.83
N ASN A 145 -12.79 8.73 -16.82
CA ASN A 145 -12.21 7.39 -16.93
C ASN A 145 -11.74 7.06 -18.35
N SER A 146 -12.25 7.79 -19.37
CA SER A 146 -11.97 7.48 -20.78
C SER A 146 -10.46 7.47 -21.10
N LEU A 147 -9.72 8.50 -20.67
CA LEU A 147 -8.30 8.63 -20.94
C LEU A 147 -7.47 7.57 -20.18
N PRO A 148 -7.55 7.44 -18.84
CA PRO A 148 -6.84 6.38 -18.12
C PRO A 148 -7.17 4.98 -18.64
N ASN A 149 -8.45 4.70 -18.95
CA ASN A 149 -8.86 3.41 -19.48
C ASN A 149 -8.20 3.10 -20.83
N SER A 150 -8.20 4.05 -21.76
CA SER A 150 -7.57 3.86 -23.07
C SER A 150 -6.06 3.69 -22.98
N PHE A 151 -5.39 4.45 -22.10
CA PHE A 151 -3.93 4.49 -22.02
C PHE A 151 -3.35 3.35 -21.19
N ALA A 152 -3.92 3.06 -20.02
CA ALA A 152 -3.36 2.11 -19.05
C ALA A 152 -4.04 0.74 -19.07
N TYR A 153 -5.30 0.66 -19.52
CA TYR A 153 -6.13 -0.55 -19.41
C TYR A 153 -6.67 -1.04 -20.76
N GLU A 154 -6.18 -0.51 -21.88
CA GLU A 154 -6.53 -0.95 -23.24
C GLU A 154 -8.05 -0.93 -23.52
N GLY A 155 -8.78 -0.03 -22.84
CA GLY A 155 -10.23 0.10 -22.98
C GLY A 155 -11.07 -0.96 -22.26
N THR A 156 -10.45 -1.81 -21.45
CA THR A 156 -11.13 -2.93 -20.78
C THR A 156 -12.01 -2.53 -19.60
N LEU A 157 -11.80 -1.35 -18.99
CA LEU A 157 -12.60 -0.90 -17.86
C LEU A 157 -14.01 -0.49 -18.27
N VAL A 158 -14.99 -0.89 -17.47
CA VAL A 158 -16.41 -0.57 -17.64
C VAL A 158 -16.83 0.42 -16.56
N ASN A 159 -17.58 1.45 -16.95
CA ASN A 159 -18.16 2.39 -15.99
C ASN A 159 -19.39 1.77 -15.32
N GLY A 160 -19.33 1.58 -14.01
CA GLY A 160 -20.47 1.12 -13.21
C GLY A 160 -21.42 2.23 -12.77
N ILE A 161 -21.11 3.49 -13.12
CA ILE A 161 -21.90 4.68 -12.80
C ILE A 161 -22.20 5.48 -14.06
N ARG A 162 -23.28 6.27 -14.05
CA ARG A 162 -23.62 7.17 -15.15
C ARG A 162 -23.10 8.57 -14.87
N ALA A 163 -23.00 9.39 -15.91
CA ALA A 163 -22.62 10.81 -15.80
C ALA A 163 -23.51 11.58 -14.80
N VAL A 164 -24.82 11.33 -14.84
CA VAL A 164 -25.81 11.93 -13.93
C VAL A 164 -25.57 11.59 -12.45
N ASP A 165 -24.88 10.49 -12.15
CA ASP A 165 -24.59 10.07 -10.78
C ASP A 165 -23.31 10.79 -10.22
N ARG A 166 -22.68 11.68 -11.01
CA ARG A 166 -21.45 12.43 -10.66
C ARG A 166 -21.59 13.93 -10.89
N GLN A 167 -22.71 14.51 -10.44
CA GLN A 167 -23.06 15.91 -10.72
C GLN A 167 -22.67 16.93 -9.64
N LEU A 168 -22.13 16.51 -8.50
CA LEU A 168 -21.82 17.42 -7.38
C LEU A 168 -20.98 18.62 -7.82
N LEU A 169 -19.91 18.38 -8.58
CA LEU A 169 -19.05 19.44 -9.13
C LEU A 169 -19.52 19.89 -10.52
N ALA A 170 -19.95 18.96 -11.37
CA ALA A 170 -20.38 19.23 -12.75
C ALA A 170 -21.61 20.14 -12.86
N GLY A 171 -22.49 20.14 -11.84
CA GLY A 171 -23.68 20.97 -11.80
C GLY A 171 -23.44 22.41 -11.31
N VAL A 172 -22.28 22.69 -10.71
CA VAL A 172 -21.96 24.00 -10.10
C VAL A 172 -20.84 24.72 -10.83
N VAL A 173 -19.84 23.96 -11.31
CA VAL A 173 -18.66 24.52 -11.99
C VAL A 173 -18.86 24.51 -13.49
N ARG A 174 -18.59 25.65 -14.14
CA ARG A 174 -18.51 25.73 -15.61
C ARG A 174 -17.13 25.27 -16.07
N PHE A 175 -17.04 24.05 -16.57
CA PHE A 175 -15.82 23.50 -17.15
C PHE A 175 -15.57 24.06 -18.56
N PRO A 176 -14.29 24.23 -18.98
CA PRO A 176 -13.95 24.61 -20.36
C PRO A 176 -14.55 23.67 -21.40
N ASN A 177 -14.60 22.37 -21.08
CA ASN A 177 -15.36 21.38 -21.83
C ASN A 177 -16.57 20.92 -20.98
N PRO A 178 -17.81 21.27 -21.35
CA PRO A 178 -18.99 20.86 -20.59
C PRO A 178 -19.22 19.34 -20.51
N ALA A 179 -18.65 18.56 -21.43
CA ALA A 179 -18.79 17.10 -21.44
C ALA A 179 -17.81 16.37 -20.51
N VAL A 180 -16.74 17.04 -20.06
CA VAL A 180 -15.68 16.45 -19.24
C VAL A 180 -15.45 17.34 -18.01
N PRO A 181 -15.78 16.89 -16.79
CA PRO A 181 -15.58 17.69 -15.58
C PRO A 181 -14.10 17.71 -15.16
N PHE A 182 -13.24 18.29 -16.01
CA PHE A 182 -11.80 18.39 -15.85
C PHE A 182 -11.30 19.77 -16.28
N VAL A 183 -10.33 20.30 -15.53
CA VAL A 183 -9.61 21.52 -15.90
C VAL A 183 -8.12 21.29 -15.66
N PHE A 184 -7.29 21.59 -16.66
CA PHE A 184 -5.85 21.73 -16.49
C PHE A 184 -5.53 23.22 -16.44
N VAL A 185 -5.06 23.70 -15.29
CA VAL A 185 -4.76 25.13 -15.07
C VAL A 185 -3.27 25.35 -15.19
N ASP A 186 -2.86 26.18 -16.15
CA ASP A 186 -1.48 26.64 -16.25
C ASP A 186 -1.18 27.66 -15.16
N VAL A 187 -0.31 27.29 -14.21
CA VAL A 187 0.15 28.15 -13.13
C VAL A 187 1.60 28.52 -13.40
N LYS A 188 1.82 29.81 -13.70
CA LYS A 188 3.17 30.33 -13.93
C LYS A 188 3.98 30.29 -12.63
N GLY A 189 5.16 29.68 -12.68
CA GLY A 189 6.08 29.60 -11.56
C GLY A 189 7.33 28.80 -11.89
N THR A 190 8.27 28.77 -10.94
CA THR A 190 9.47 27.93 -11.03
C THR A 190 9.53 26.98 -9.83
N SER A 191 10.01 25.76 -10.06
CA SER A 191 10.22 24.80 -8.98
C SER A 191 11.43 25.21 -8.15
N VAL A 192 11.28 25.19 -6.81
CA VAL A 192 12.36 25.43 -5.86
C VAL A 192 12.63 24.15 -5.06
N LYS A 193 13.88 23.91 -4.66
CA LYS A 193 14.20 22.78 -3.78
C LYS A 193 13.62 23.03 -2.40
N SER A 194 13.02 22.00 -1.80
CA SER A 194 12.59 22.07 -0.40
C SER A 194 13.80 22.27 0.51
N ALA A 195 13.66 23.10 1.55
CA ALA A 195 14.74 23.34 2.51
C ALA A 195 15.15 22.06 3.27
N GLY A 196 14.26 21.06 3.34
CA GLY A 196 14.47 19.78 4.01
C GLY A 196 15.11 18.68 3.17
N HIS A 197 15.53 18.95 1.92
CA HIS A 197 16.02 17.92 0.97
C HIS A 197 15.03 16.75 0.75
N SER A 198 13.76 16.94 1.09
CA SER A 198 12.68 16.00 0.82
C SER A 198 12.17 16.27 -0.59
N HIS A 199 12.24 15.26 -1.46
CA HIS A 199 11.57 15.27 -2.75
C HIS A 199 10.05 15.14 -2.56
#